data_AF-A0A2P6NRM3-F1
#
_entry.id   AF-A0A2P6NRM3-F1
#
_cell.length_a   1.000
_cell.length_b   1.000
_cell.length_c   1.000
_cell.angle_alpha   90.00
_cell.angle_beta   90.00
_cell.angle_gamma   90.00
#
_symmetry.space_group_name_H-M   'P 1'
#
loop_
_entity.id
_entity.type
_entity.pdbx_description
1 polymer ?
#
loop_
_entity_poly.entity_id
_entity_poly.type
_entity_poly.pdbx_seq_one_letter_code
_entity_poly.pdbx_strand_id
1 'polypeptide(L)'
;MSRPADFSEISHLNYAEQAKWFLNGFWANEGQKDTELIWKFAHKFMELDQSKKKEGNCLDEFWTHKFLEDFKETHTVIALRDKLRNAGMLVNGKNVSLIEYLAFRYNKNLRDIVDAPQGDNQDEVNQAAALLSEAQSLCAEVQRQLEQEKQALQKQREQESASKKQQEALKAAEDEVRKAEAAQQAAVDELKSQEDAYANLVSSLETKSKDTSVGVVTRNKAAAELAQVKSEDPLPLRKAKISQEAALRKVEKERKIAEDRRKEADAALESAKQATVQAEAKTAEVARAVQEAEDKLQEAQNFLEEVKKKGGVAHGSIWWMQRELDEAKKYMPKRKQ
;
A
#
# COMPACT_ATOMS: atom_id res chain seq x y z
N MET A 1 11.44 21.10 -45.73
CA MET A 1 12.81 21.41 -45.28
C MET A 1 12.70 22.27 -44.04
N SER A 2 12.90 21.68 -42.86
CA SER A 2 12.94 22.45 -41.61
C SER A 2 14.22 23.29 -41.59
N ARG A 3 14.15 24.52 -41.09
CA ARG A 3 15.30 25.43 -40.92
C ARG A 3 16.39 24.70 -40.10
N PRO A 4 17.70 24.81 -40.43
CA PRO A 4 18.74 24.26 -39.57
C PRO A 4 18.63 24.95 -38.19
N ALA A 5 18.52 24.14 -37.14
CA ALA A 5 18.43 24.64 -35.77
C ALA A 5 19.68 25.45 -35.44
N ASP A 6 19.54 26.58 -34.75
CA ASP A 6 20.71 27.31 -34.26
C ASP A 6 21.34 26.51 -33.10
N PHE A 7 22.66 26.60 -32.90
CA PHE A 7 23.32 25.91 -31.78
C PHE A 7 22.73 26.34 -30.43
N SER A 8 22.29 27.60 -30.33
CA SER A 8 21.55 28.10 -29.18
C SER A 8 20.24 27.34 -28.94
N GLU A 9 19.50 27.00 -29.99
CA GLU A 9 18.25 26.24 -29.86
C GLU A 9 18.53 24.82 -29.35
N ILE A 10 19.60 24.18 -29.85
CA ILE A 10 20.03 22.84 -29.42
C ILE A 10 20.46 22.87 -27.95
N SER A 11 21.20 23.88 -27.51
CA SER A 11 21.66 23.99 -26.12
C SER A 11 20.53 24.27 -25.12
N HIS A 12 19.35 24.67 -25.60
CA HIS A 12 18.16 24.88 -24.79
C HIS A 12 17.21 23.68 -24.75
N LEU A 13 17.43 22.66 -25.57
CA LEU A 13 16.75 21.37 -25.45
C LEU A 13 17.02 20.75 -24.08
N ASN A 14 16.19 19.79 -23.64
CA ASN A 14 16.49 19.08 -22.41
C ASN A 14 17.73 18.19 -22.56
N TYR A 15 18.31 17.74 -21.44
CA TYR A 15 19.54 16.93 -21.46
C TYR A 15 19.44 15.65 -22.31
N ALA A 16 18.27 14.98 -22.35
CA ALA A 16 18.09 13.79 -23.17
C ALA A 16 18.09 14.14 -24.67
N GLU A 17 17.38 15.19 -25.06
CA GLU A 17 17.32 15.66 -26.45
C GLU A 17 18.67 16.19 -26.94
N GLN A 18 19.44 16.87 -26.08
CA GLN A 18 20.82 17.25 -26.37
C GLN A 18 21.71 16.03 -26.63
N ALA A 19 21.59 14.98 -25.81
CA ALA A 19 22.33 13.74 -25.98
C ALA A 19 21.92 13.00 -27.26
N LYS A 20 20.62 12.89 -27.54
CA LYS A 20 20.09 12.28 -28.78
C LYS A 20 20.58 13.03 -30.01
N TRP A 21 20.56 14.37 -30.00
CA TRP A 21 21.06 15.20 -31.09
C TRP A 21 22.52 14.89 -31.43
N PHE A 22 23.36 14.80 -30.40
CA PHE A 22 24.77 14.45 -30.55
C PHE A 22 24.94 13.01 -31.07
N LEU A 23 24.23 12.05 -30.49
CA LEU A 23 24.31 10.64 -30.87
C LEU A 23 23.84 10.39 -32.31
N ASN A 24 22.79 11.07 -32.78
CA ASN A 24 22.33 10.98 -34.16
C ASN A 24 23.39 11.50 -35.13
N GLY A 25 23.90 12.70 -34.84
CA GLY A 25 24.86 13.39 -35.70
C GLY A 25 26.22 12.69 -35.81
N PHE A 26 26.67 12.05 -34.74
CA PHE A 26 28.02 11.49 -34.63
C PHE A 26 28.05 9.98 -34.37
N TRP A 27 26.99 9.25 -34.76
CA TRP A 27 26.87 7.82 -34.48
C TRP A 27 28.08 7.00 -34.96
N ALA A 28 28.49 7.16 -36.22
CA ALA A 28 29.60 6.42 -36.83
C ALA A 28 30.98 6.88 -36.34
N ASN A 29 31.08 8.15 -35.95
CA ASN A 29 32.32 8.81 -35.52
C ASN A 29 32.22 9.03 -34.00
N GLU A 30 32.50 8.00 -33.20
CA GLU A 30 32.53 8.01 -31.72
C GLU A 30 31.20 7.70 -31.00
N GLY A 31 30.05 8.16 -31.49
CA GLY A 31 28.76 8.04 -30.80
C GLY A 31 28.38 6.61 -30.41
N GLN A 32 28.59 5.63 -31.30
CA GLN A 32 28.27 4.22 -31.05
C GLN A 32 29.09 3.58 -29.91
N LYS A 33 30.34 4.01 -29.71
CA LYS A 33 31.24 3.42 -28.69
C LYS A 33 30.91 3.92 -27.28
N ASP A 34 30.47 5.17 -27.20
CA ASP A 34 30.28 5.89 -25.94
C ASP A 34 28.80 6.14 -25.61
N THR A 35 27.85 5.45 -26.26
CA THR A 35 26.41 5.61 -26.02
C THR A 35 26.04 5.50 -24.53
N GLU A 36 26.54 4.48 -23.85
CA GLU A 36 26.33 4.28 -22.40
C GLU A 36 26.98 5.38 -21.55
N LEU A 37 28.10 5.94 -22.00
CA LEU A 37 28.77 7.02 -21.29
C LEU A 37 27.99 8.33 -21.45
N ILE A 38 27.52 8.63 -22.67
CA ILE A 38 26.69 9.80 -22.97
C ILE A 38 25.35 9.72 -22.25
N TRP A 39 24.75 8.53 -22.18
CA TRP A 39 23.58 8.26 -21.34
C TRP A 39 23.82 8.61 -19.87
N LYS A 40 24.96 8.15 -19.30
CA LYS A 40 25.35 8.47 -17.92
C LYS A 40 25.58 9.96 -17.72
N PHE A 41 26.19 10.65 -18.69
CA PHE A 41 26.38 12.10 -18.61
C PHE A 41 25.04 12.82 -18.51
N ALA A 42 24.11 12.53 -19.42
CA ALA A 42 22.78 13.16 -19.41
C ALA A 42 22.04 12.92 -18.09
N HIS A 43 22.04 11.69 -17.58
CA HIS A 43 21.40 11.36 -16.30
C HIS A 43 22.07 12.08 -15.13
N LYS A 44 23.41 12.23 -15.16
CA LYS A 44 24.10 12.98 -14.13
C LYS A 44 23.78 14.47 -14.19
N PHE A 45 23.65 15.05 -15.37
CA PHE A 45 23.15 16.42 -15.53
C PHE A 45 21.74 16.57 -14.95
N MET A 46 20.83 15.63 -15.22
CA MET A 46 19.48 15.62 -14.64
C MET A 46 19.48 15.49 -13.11
N GLU A 47 20.41 14.71 -12.54
CA GLU A 47 20.57 14.53 -11.09
C GLU A 47 21.11 15.79 -10.41
N LEU A 48 22.09 16.44 -11.03
CA LEU A 48 22.77 17.60 -10.46
C LEU A 48 21.96 18.90 -10.63
N ASP A 49 21.08 18.99 -11.63
CA ASP A 49 20.16 20.11 -11.79
C ASP A 49 19.06 20.08 -10.73
N GLN A 50 19.33 20.72 -9.59
CA GLN A 50 18.40 20.78 -8.46
C GLN A 50 17.09 21.52 -8.77
N SER A 51 17.08 22.36 -9.82
CA SER A 51 15.98 23.25 -10.12
C SER A 51 14.97 22.62 -11.08
N LYS A 52 15.43 22.23 -12.27
CA LYS A 52 14.60 21.75 -13.37
C LYS A 52 14.73 20.25 -13.60
N LYS A 53 15.75 19.60 -13.03
CA LYS A 53 15.98 18.15 -13.12
C LYS A 53 15.92 17.66 -14.57
N LYS A 54 14.97 16.78 -14.91
CA LYS A 54 14.78 16.23 -16.26
C LYS A 54 14.39 17.27 -17.31
N GLU A 55 13.77 18.37 -16.89
CA GLU A 55 13.36 19.49 -17.76
C GLU A 55 14.44 20.57 -17.89
N GLY A 56 15.60 20.33 -17.27
CA GLY A 56 16.76 21.22 -17.34
C GLY A 56 17.50 21.14 -18.67
N ASN A 57 18.35 22.14 -18.92
CA ASN A 57 19.12 22.29 -20.16
C ASN A 57 20.60 22.68 -19.96
N CYS A 58 20.97 23.19 -18.78
CA CYS A 58 22.36 23.53 -18.45
C CYS A 58 22.60 23.53 -16.94
N LEU A 59 23.84 23.26 -16.54
CA LEU A 59 24.30 23.34 -15.15
C LEU A 59 25.03 24.66 -14.90
N ASP A 60 24.92 25.17 -13.68
CA ASP A 60 25.75 26.28 -13.22
C ASP A 60 27.21 25.84 -12.98
N GLU A 61 28.07 26.78 -12.62
CA GLU A 61 29.49 26.55 -12.40
C GLU A 61 29.77 25.50 -11.31
N PHE A 62 29.00 25.55 -10.22
CA PHE A 62 29.20 24.66 -9.08
C PHE A 62 28.83 23.21 -9.44
N TRP A 63 27.67 23.02 -10.05
CA TRP A 63 27.21 21.69 -10.46
C TRP A 63 27.99 21.14 -11.66
N THR A 64 28.47 22.00 -12.56
CA THR A 64 29.42 21.59 -13.61
C THR A 64 30.71 21.07 -12.99
N HIS A 65 31.20 21.67 -11.89
CA HIS A 65 32.40 21.18 -11.20
C HIS A 65 32.17 19.78 -10.63
N LYS A 66 31.05 19.62 -9.93
CA LYS A 66 30.63 18.34 -9.37
C LYS A 66 30.54 17.25 -10.44
N PHE A 67 29.98 17.59 -11.60
CA PHE A 67 29.89 16.69 -12.74
C PHE A 67 31.29 16.24 -13.21
N LEU A 68 32.23 17.17 -13.43
CA LEU A 68 33.57 16.85 -13.90
C LEU A 68 34.34 15.97 -12.90
N GLU A 69 34.19 16.21 -11.60
CA GLU A 69 34.76 15.37 -10.54
C GLU A 69 34.22 13.93 -10.60
N ASP A 70 32.90 13.78 -10.71
CA ASP A 70 32.24 12.46 -10.68
C ASP A 70 32.65 11.58 -11.87
N PHE A 71 32.98 12.18 -13.03
CA PHE A 71 33.51 11.47 -14.20
C PHE A 71 35.04 11.46 -14.28
N LYS A 72 35.74 11.95 -13.24
CA LYS A 72 37.20 11.98 -13.15
C LYS A 72 37.85 12.72 -14.33
N GLU A 73 37.22 13.78 -14.78
CA GLU A 73 37.75 14.62 -15.85
C GLU A 73 38.99 15.39 -15.38
N THR A 74 40.00 15.49 -16.25
CA THR A 74 41.27 16.17 -15.91
C THR A 74 41.17 17.69 -15.97
N HIS A 75 40.06 18.23 -16.46
CA HIS A 75 39.85 19.67 -16.62
C HIS A 75 39.08 20.25 -15.44
N THR A 76 39.55 21.38 -14.91
CA THR A 76 38.76 22.20 -13.98
C THR A 76 37.66 22.91 -14.75
N VAL A 77 36.57 23.31 -14.08
CA VAL A 77 35.47 24.06 -14.72
C VAL A 77 35.96 25.36 -15.35
N ILE A 78 36.95 26.01 -14.72
CA ILE A 78 37.58 27.21 -15.27
C ILE A 78 38.25 26.89 -16.60
N ALA A 79 39.05 25.82 -16.67
CA ALA A 79 39.71 25.38 -17.89
C ALA A 79 38.71 24.95 -18.98
N LEU A 80 37.61 24.26 -18.61
CA LEU A 80 36.53 23.91 -19.54
C LEU A 80 35.86 25.17 -20.10
N ARG A 81 35.49 26.11 -19.24
CA ARG A 81 34.81 27.35 -19.65
C ARG A 81 35.69 28.28 -20.47
N ASP A 82 36.96 28.38 -20.15
CA ASP A 82 37.91 29.17 -20.94
C ASP A 82 38.09 28.55 -22.33
N LYS A 83 38.16 27.22 -22.44
CA LYS A 83 38.19 26.54 -23.73
C LYS A 83 36.90 26.70 -24.52
N LEU A 84 35.73 26.56 -23.88
CA LEU A 84 34.43 26.80 -24.52
C LEU A 84 34.30 28.25 -25.00
N ARG A 85 34.72 29.22 -24.18
CA ARG A 85 34.70 30.65 -24.53
C ARG A 85 35.64 30.95 -25.71
N ASN A 86 36.87 30.43 -25.67
CA ASN A 86 37.87 30.64 -26.72
C ASN A 86 37.46 29.99 -28.05
N ALA A 87 36.74 28.87 -27.98
CA ALA A 87 36.18 28.20 -29.16
C ALA A 87 34.87 28.86 -29.65
N GLY A 88 34.38 29.92 -28.98
CA GLY A 88 33.12 30.58 -29.30
C GLY A 88 31.87 29.75 -28.98
N MET A 89 32.01 28.70 -28.17
CA MET A 89 31.01 27.66 -27.94
C MET A 89 30.23 27.82 -26.63
N LEU A 90 30.40 28.93 -25.92
CA LEU A 90 29.73 29.20 -24.66
C LEU A 90 28.50 30.08 -24.92
N VAL A 91 27.37 29.46 -25.21
CA VAL A 91 26.12 30.11 -25.62
C VAL A 91 25.20 30.37 -24.43
N ASN A 92 25.34 29.60 -23.35
CA ASN A 92 24.55 29.74 -22.12
C ASN A 92 25.20 30.62 -21.02
N GLY A 93 26.07 31.55 -21.42
CA GLY A 93 26.69 32.51 -20.51
C GLY A 93 27.65 31.86 -19.52
N LYS A 94 27.29 31.77 -18.23
CA LYS A 94 28.13 31.11 -17.20
C LYS A 94 27.82 29.62 -17.03
N ASN A 95 26.70 29.17 -17.59
CA ASN A 95 26.22 27.81 -17.44
C ASN A 95 26.72 26.97 -18.60
N VAL A 96 26.84 25.66 -18.36
CA VAL A 96 27.30 24.69 -19.35
C VAL A 96 26.18 23.70 -19.61
N SER A 97 25.72 23.63 -20.86
CA SER A 97 24.80 22.60 -21.35
C SER A 97 25.52 21.29 -21.63
N LEU A 98 24.76 20.20 -21.71
CA LEU A 98 25.33 18.89 -22.04
C LEU A 98 25.93 18.91 -23.45
N ILE A 99 25.28 19.54 -24.43
CA ILE A 99 25.77 19.59 -25.81
C ILE A 99 27.08 20.38 -25.91
N GLU A 100 27.24 21.47 -25.14
CA GLU A 100 28.51 22.22 -25.06
C GLU A 100 29.63 21.35 -24.48
N TYR A 101 29.34 20.58 -23.43
CA TYR A 101 30.31 19.63 -22.87
C TYR A 101 30.67 18.50 -23.84
N LEU A 102 29.68 17.92 -24.53
CA LEU A 102 29.91 16.86 -25.53
C LEU A 102 30.74 17.39 -26.71
N ALA A 103 30.42 18.58 -27.20
CA ALA A 103 31.18 19.23 -28.25
C ALA A 103 32.66 19.39 -27.87
N PHE A 104 32.90 19.84 -26.63
CA PHE A 104 34.24 19.97 -26.08
C PHE A 104 34.95 18.62 -25.95
N ARG A 105 34.30 17.64 -25.33
CA ARG A 105 34.87 16.31 -25.06
C ARG A 105 35.29 15.58 -26.33
N TYR A 106 34.46 15.65 -27.36
CA TYR A 106 34.67 14.97 -28.64
C TYR A 106 35.32 15.86 -29.71
N ASN A 107 35.78 17.06 -29.31
CA ASN A 107 36.44 18.02 -30.18
C ASN A 107 35.65 18.33 -31.47
N LYS A 108 34.33 18.53 -31.34
CA LYS A 108 33.44 18.95 -32.42
C LYS A 108 33.26 20.45 -32.39
N ASN A 109 33.18 21.08 -33.56
CA ASN A 109 32.87 22.50 -33.65
C ASN A 109 31.33 22.72 -33.69
N LEU A 110 30.89 23.96 -33.43
CA LEU A 110 29.45 24.31 -33.38
C LEU A 110 28.72 23.98 -34.68
N ARG A 111 29.37 24.25 -35.81
CA ARG A 111 28.79 24.10 -37.13
C ARG A 111 28.57 22.63 -37.45
N ASP A 112 29.54 21.78 -37.14
CA ASP A 112 29.43 20.33 -37.30
C ASP A 112 28.27 19.76 -36.50
N ILE A 113 27.97 20.32 -35.31
CA ILE A 113 26.84 19.88 -34.47
C ILE A 113 25.51 20.33 -35.05
N VAL A 114 25.42 21.57 -35.54
CA VAL A 114 24.21 22.11 -36.17
C VAL A 114 23.88 21.40 -37.47
N ASP A 115 24.90 21.19 -38.31
CA ASP A 115 24.78 20.57 -39.63
C ASP A 115 24.74 19.03 -39.54
N ALA A 116 24.80 18.46 -38.34
CA ALA A 116 24.88 17.02 -38.12
C ALA A 116 23.60 16.30 -38.59
N PRO A 117 23.71 15.15 -39.28
CA PRO A 117 22.55 14.43 -39.78
C PRO A 117 21.69 13.91 -38.62
N GLN A 118 20.41 14.33 -38.58
CA GLN A 118 19.49 13.96 -37.49
C GLN A 118 18.60 12.75 -37.79
N GLY A 119 18.60 12.24 -39.02
CA GLY A 119 17.67 11.22 -39.48
C GLY A 119 16.62 11.79 -40.44
N ASP A 120 16.27 11.01 -41.46
CA ASP A 120 15.14 11.22 -42.37
C ASP A 120 13.86 10.50 -41.92
N ASN A 121 13.96 9.63 -40.91
CA ASN A 121 12.89 8.83 -40.31
C ASN A 121 12.29 9.47 -39.04
N GLN A 122 12.18 10.80 -39.01
CA GLN A 122 11.71 11.51 -37.81
C GLN A 122 10.27 11.20 -37.44
N ASP A 123 9.40 10.95 -38.43
CA ASP A 123 8.00 10.62 -38.17
C ASP A 123 7.90 9.28 -37.42
N GLU A 124 8.66 8.27 -37.83
CA GLU A 124 8.73 6.99 -37.14
C GLU A 124 9.38 7.11 -35.75
N VAL A 125 10.44 7.90 -35.61
CA VAL A 125 11.08 8.15 -34.31
C VAL A 125 10.12 8.84 -33.34
N ASN A 126 9.36 9.82 -33.81
CA ASN A 126 8.34 10.50 -33.02
C ASN A 126 7.21 9.56 -32.61
N GLN A 127 6.77 8.66 -33.51
CA GLN A 127 5.78 7.64 -33.17
C GLN A 127 6.32 6.64 -32.13
N ALA A 128 7.57 6.20 -32.27
CA ALA A 128 8.21 5.32 -31.29
C ALA A 128 8.34 5.99 -29.92
N ALA A 129 8.70 7.27 -29.89
CA ALA A 129 8.79 8.06 -28.67
C ALA A 129 7.41 8.23 -28.00
N ALA A 130 6.35 8.41 -28.79
CA ALA A 130 4.97 8.48 -28.28
C ALA A 130 4.53 7.16 -27.63
N LEU A 131 4.78 6.02 -28.30
CA LEU A 131 4.48 4.69 -27.76
C LEU A 131 5.26 4.40 -26.48
N LEU A 132 6.53 4.79 -26.43
CA LEU A 132 7.36 4.66 -25.23
C LEU A 132 6.85 5.53 -24.08
N SER A 133 6.47 6.78 -24.36
CA SER A 133 5.92 7.69 -23.35
C SER A 133 4.61 7.17 -22.77
N GLU A 134 3.72 6.64 -23.62
CA GLU A 134 2.48 5.96 -23.18
C GLU A 134 2.80 4.77 -22.28
N ALA A 135 3.73 3.90 -22.69
CA ALA A 135 4.14 2.73 -21.93
C ALA A 135 4.77 3.10 -20.57
N GLN A 136 5.61 4.13 -20.53
CA GLN A 136 6.20 4.66 -19.29
C GLN A 136 5.14 5.24 -18.35
N SER A 137 4.14 5.96 -18.89
CA SER A 137 3.01 6.48 -18.12
C SER A 137 2.21 5.36 -17.48
N LEU A 138 1.91 4.29 -18.24
CA LEU A 138 1.24 3.11 -17.71
C LEU A 138 2.06 2.40 -16.62
N CYS A 139 3.37 2.27 -16.80
CA CYS A 139 4.26 1.72 -15.76
C CYS A 139 4.22 2.55 -14.47
N ALA A 140 4.21 3.88 -14.58
CA ALA A 140 4.11 4.76 -13.41
C ALA A 140 2.75 4.63 -12.71
N GLU A 141 1.67 4.45 -13.47
CA GLU A 141 0.34 4.21 -12.90
C GLU A 141 0.26 2.84 -12.22
N VAL A 142 0.80 1.78 -12.82
CA VAL A 142 0.93 0.45 -12.20
C VAL A 142 1.67 0.54 -10.86
N GLN A 143 2.77 1.30 -10.79
CA GLN A 143 3.51 1.49 -9.53
C GLN A 143 2.63 2.15 -8.45
N ARG A 144 1.80 3.13 -8.81
CA ARG A 144 0.84 3.76 -7.88
C ARG A 144 -0.22 2.77 -7.43
N GLN A 145 -0.79 1.99 -8.36
CA GLN A 145 -1.83 1.02 -8.04
C GLN A 145 -1.30 -0.13 -7.15
N LEU A 146 -0.06 -0.57 -7.35
CA LEU A 146 0.58 -1.54 -6.45
C LEU A 146 0.74 -1.04 -5.02
N GLU A 147 1.03 0.24 -4.85
CA GLU A 147 1.10 0.83 -3.51
C GLU A 147 -0.29 0.88 -2.87
N GLN A 148 -1.33 1.16 -3.65
CA GLN A 148 -2.73 1.07 -3.18
C GLN A 148 -3.13 -0.38 -2.84
N GLU A 149 -2.70 -1.38 -3.63
CA GLU A 149 -2.93 -2.80 -3.36
C GLU A 149 -2.26 -3.22 -2.05
N LYS A 150 -1.00 -2.82 -1.79
CA LYS A 150 -0.33 -3.09 -0.52
C LYS A 150 -1.10 -2.50 0.66
N GLN A 151 -1.57 -1.26 0.54
CA GLN A 151 -2.37 -0.62 1.58
C GLN A 151 -3.70 -1.36 1.81
N ALA A 152 -4.36 -1.81 0.74
CA ALA A 152 -5.59 -2.60 0.83
C ALA A 152 -5.37 -3.96 1.51
N LEU A 153 -4.30 -4.68 1.14
CA LEU A 153 -3.91 -5.96 1.76
C LEU A 153 -3.53 -5.80 3.23
N GLN A 154 -2.84 -4.72 3.59
CA GLN A 154 -2.55 -4.41 4.99
C GLN A 154 -3.84 -4.18 5.78
N LYS A 155 -4.74 -3.35 5.24
CA LYS A 155 -6.05 -3.09 5.86
C LYS A 155 -6.87 -4.37 6.00
N GLN A 156 -6.87 -5.25 5.00
CA GLN A 156 -7.49 -6.58 5.10
C GLN A 156 -6.95 -7.36 6.29
N ARG A 157 -5.64 -7.49 6.42
CA ARG A 157 -5.00 -8.22 7.54
C ARG A 157 -5.35 -7.63 8.90
N GLU A 158 -5.38 -6.31 9.01
CA GLU A 158 -5.75 -5.61 10.24
C GLU A 158 -7.21 -5.88 10.62
N GLN A 159 -8.13 -5.82 9.65
CA GLN A 159 -9.56 -6.09 9.89
C GLN A 159 -9.84 -7.56 10.18
N GLU A 160 -9.17 -8.50 9.52
CA GLU A 160 -9.28 -9.93 9.84
C GLU A 160 -8.77 -10.25 11.25
N SER A 161 -7.65 -9.64 11.66
CA SER A 161 -7.11 -9.77 13.01
C SER A 161 -8.06 -9.18 14.06
N ALA A 162 -8.65 -8.01 13.78
CA ALA A 162 -9.67 -7.40 14.64
C ALA A 162 -10.92 -8.28 14.74
N SER A 163 -11.42 -8.82 13.63
CA SER A 163 -12.57 -9.72 13.60
C SER A 163 -12.33 -10.98 14.44
N LYS A 164 -11.15 -11.62 14.32
CA LYS A 164 -10.78 -12.78 15.14
C LYS A 164 -10.79 -12.46 16.64
N LYS A 165 -10.20 -11.33 17.03
CA LYS A 165 -10.19 -10.89 18.44
C LYS A 165 -11.60 -10.67 18.99
N GLN A 166 -12.49 -10.06 18.20
CA GLN A 166 -13.86 -9.83 18.64
C GLN A 166 -14.67 -11.13 18.72
N GLN A 167 -14.44 -12.08 17.81
CA GLN A 167 -15.06 -13.41 17.89
C GLN A 167 -14.58 -14.20 19.12
N GLU A 168 -13.30 -14.11 19.48
CA GLU A 168 -12.77 -14.71 20.71
C GLU A 168 -13.36 -14.06 21.96
N ALA A 169 -13.50 -12.74 21.98
CA ALA A 169 -14.13 -12.01 23.08
C ALA A 169 -15.62 -12.36 23.23
N LEU A 170 -16.35 -12.54 22.11
CA LEU A 170 -17.73 -13.00 22.12
C LEU A 170 -17.85 -14.41 22.73
N LYS A 171 -17.03 -15.36 22.28
CA LYS A 171 -17.02 -16.72 22.84
C LYS A 171 -16.77 -16.73 24.34
N ALA A 172 -15.82 -15.92 24.80
CA ALA A 172 -15.54 -15.78 26.23
C ALA A 172 -16.75 -15.21 27.00
N ALA A 173 -17.46 -14.22 26.44
CA ALA A 173 -18.67 -13.67 27.06
C ALA A 173 -19.83 -14.69 27.08
N GLU A 174 -20.02 -15.46 26.00
CA GLU A 174 -21.01 -16.54 25.94
C GLU A 174 -20.74 -17.65 26.96
N ASP A 175 -19.45 -17.98 27.18
CA ASP A 175 -19.06 -18.92 28.23
C ASP A 175 -19.39 -18.41 29.64
N GLU A 176 -19.23 -17.11 29.90
CA GLU A 176 -19.63 -16.51 31.19
C GLU A 176 -21.15 -16.48 31.37
N VAL A 177 -21.92 -16.21 30.30
CA VAL A 177 -23.39 -16.35 30.31
C VAL A 177 -23.77 -17.78 30.68
N ARG A 178 -23.18 -18.78 30.03
CA ARG A 178 -23.45 -20.20 30.32
C ARG A 178 -23.16 -20.57 31.77
N LYS A 179 -22.05 -20.09 32.34
CA LYS A 179 -21.72 -20.29 33.76
C LYS A 179 -22.72 -19.60 34.68
N ALA A 180 -23.15 -18.38 34.34
CA ALA A 180 -24.14 -17.65 35.10
C ALA A 180 -25.51 -18.34 35.07
N GLU A 181 -25.94 -18.84 33.92
CA GLU A 181 -27.19 -19.61 33.74
C GLU A 181 -27.17 -20.91 34.54
N ALA A 182 -26.04 -21.64 34.53
CA ALA A 182 -25.88 -22.84 35.37
C ALA A 182 -25.99 -22.52 36.87
N ALA A 183 -25.39 -21.40 37.32
CA ALA A 183 -25.50 -20.95 38.71
C ALA A 183 -26.92 -20.50 39.08
N GLN A 184 -27.64 -19.84 38.14
CA GLN A 184 -29.04 -19.49 38.32
C GLN A 184 -29.91 -20.74 38.44
N GLN A 185 -29.69 -21.75 37.60
CA GLN A 185 -30.44 -23.00 37.67
C GLN A 185 -30.21 -23.69 39.02
N ALA A 186 -28.96 -23.78 39.48
CA ALA A 186 -28.65 -24.33 40.80
C ALA A 186 -29.33 -23.56 41.95
N ALA A 187 -29.42 -22.22 41.86
CA ALA A 187 -30.10 -21.41 42.86
C ALA A 187 -31.63 -21.60 42.83
N VAL A 188 -32.22 -21.82 41.65
CA VAL A 188 -33.64 -22.17 41.48
C VAL A 188 -33.94 -23.55 42.06
N ASP A 189 -33.08 -24.53 41.78
CA ASP A 189 -33.24 -25.90 42.29
C ASP A 189 -33.12 -25.95 43.83
N GLU A 190 -32.17 -25.21 44.40
CA GLU A 190 -32.03 -25.06 45.86
C GLU A 190 -33.26 -24.37 46.48
N LEU A 191 -33.75 -23.28 45.87
CA LEU A 191 -34.97 -22.62 46.35
C LEU A 191 -36.15 -23.59 46.36
N LYS A 192 -36.33 -24.36 45.29
CA LYS A 192 -37.40 -25.36 45.19
C LYS A 192 -37.25 -26.46 46.25
N SER A 193 -36.04 -26.95 46.48
CA SER A 193 -35.74 -27.92 47.55
C SER A 193 -36.11 -27.38 48.93
N GLN A 194 -35.77 -26.13 49.22
CA GLN A 194 -36.12 -25.47 50.48
C GLN A 194 -37.64 -25.24 50.61
N GLU A 195 -38.33 -24.91 49.51
CA GLU A 195 -39.79 -24.76 49.46
C GLU A 195 -40.49 -26.09 49.72
N ASP A 196 -40.04 -27.17 49.09
CA ASP A 196 -40.55 -28.52 49.29
C ASP A 196 -40.28 -29.02 50.74
N ALA A 197 -39.09 -28.76 51.29
CA ALA A 197 -38.74 -29.10 52.67
C ALA A 197 -39.63 -28.36 53.68
N TYR A 198 -39.87 -27.06 53.46
CA TYR A 198 -40.78 -26.27 54.28
C TYR A 198 -42.22 -26.76 54.17
N ALA A 199 -42.71 -27.01 52.96
CA ALA A 199 -44.06 -27.54 52.72
C ALA A 199 -44.28 -28.90 53.40
N ASN A 200 -43.30 -29.81 53.31
CA ASN A 200 -43.33 -31.11 53.96
C ASN A 200 -43.33 -30.98 55.49
N LEU A 201 -42.52 -30.07 56.06
CA LEU A 201 -42.49 -29.82 57.50
C LEU A 201 -43.84 -29.32 57.99
N VAL A 202 -44.41 -28.32 57.31
CA VAL A 202 -45.73 -27.75 57.63
C VAL A 202 -46.83 -28.83 57.54
N SER A 203 -46.85 -29.63 56.47
CA SER A 203 -47.82 -30.72 56.29
C SER A 203 -47.70 -31.79 57.40
N SER A 204 -46.47 -32.16 57.78
CA SER A 204 -46.25 -33.17 58.82
C SER A 204 -46.70 -32.69 60.21
N LEU A 205 -46.46 -31.42 60.55
CA LEU A 205 -46.89 -30.80 61.79
C LEU A 205 -48.43 -30.59 61.82
N GLU A 206 -49.04 -30.23 60.69
CA GLU A 206 -50.49 -30.18 60.56
C GLU A 206 -51.15 -31.54 60.78
N THR A 207 -50.59 -32.59 60.18
CA THR A 207 -51.09 -33.96 60.35
C THR A 207 -50.98 -34.40 61.81
N LYS A 208 -49.81 -34.23 62.44
CA LYS A 208 -49.56 -34.61 63.84
C LYS A 208 -50.39 -33.81 64.85
N SER A 209 -50.70 -32.54 64.57
CA SER A 209 -51.53 -31.71 65.46
C SER A 209 -53.01 -32.10 65.44
N LYS A 210 -53.49 -32.71 64.34
CA LYS A 210 -54.87 -33.17 64.16
C LYS A 210 -55.09 -34.65 64.48
N ASP A 211 -54.02 -35.42 64.62
CA ASP A 211 -54.08 -36.87 64.84
C ASP A 211 -54.54 -37.22 66.28
N THR A 212 -55.77 -37.73 66.39
CA THR A 212 -56.40 -38.12 67.66
C THR A 212 -55.82 -39.39 68.27
N SER A 213 -54.99 -40.15 67.54
CA SER A 213 -54.30 -41.34 68.04
C SER A 213 -53.07 -41.03 68.90
N VAL A 214 -52.56 -39.78 68.84
CA VAL A 214 -51.38 -39.33 69.57
C VAL A 214 -51.78 -38.58 70.84
N GLY A 215 -50.97 -38.71 71.90
CA GLY A 215 -51.21 -38.08 73.21
C GLY A 215 -51.42 -36.56 73.14
N VAL A 216 -52.29 -36.02 74.02
CA VAL A 216 -52.70 -34.60 74.05
C VAL A 216 -51.50 -33.64 74.09
N VAL A 217 -50.46 -33.97 74.85
CA VAL A 217 -49.23 -33.17 74.94
C VAL A 217 -48.50 -33.11 73.59
N THR A 218 -48.42 -34.23 72.86
CA THR A 218 -47.77 -34.30 71.54
C THR A 218 -48.53 -33.50 70.48
N ARG A 219 -49.86 -33.54 70.49
CA ARG A 219 -50.71 -32.71 69.61
C ARG A 219 -50.53 -31.22 69.89
N ASN A 220 -50.57 -30.82 71.16
CA ASN A 220 -50.39 -29.43 71.56
C ASN A 220 -48.97 -28.92 71.23
N LYS A 221 -47.95 -29.78 71.38
CA LYS A 221 -46.57 -29.46 70.98
C LYS A 221 -46.45 -29.27 69.47
N ALA A 222 -47.02 -30.18 68.66
CA ALA A 222 -47.04 -30.04 67.20
C ALA A 222 -47.82 -28.79 66.73
N ALA A 223 -48.92 -28.44 67.41
CA ALA A 223 -49.68 -27.22 67.14
C ALA A 223 -48.89 -25.94 67.48
N ALA A 224 -48.13 -25.95 68.59
CA ALA A 224 -47.25 -24.85 68.96
C ALA A 224 -46.06 -24.70 67.99
N GLU A 225 -45.42 -25.81 67.61
CA GLU A 225 -44.34 -25.81 66.61
C GLU A 225 -44.85 -25.39 65.22
N LEU A 226 -46.05 -25.81 64.82
CA LEU A 226 -46.69 -25.34 63.58
C LEU A 226 -46.90 -23.82 63.60
N ALA A 227 -47.44 -23.28 64.70
CA ALA A 227 -47.65 -21.85 64.87
C ALA A 227 -46.31 -21.09 64.85
N GLN A 228 -45.26 -21.64 65.43
CA GLN A 228 -43.91 -21.07 65.40
C GLN A 228 -43.33 -21.06 63.97
N VAL A 229 -43.38 -22.20 63.26
CA VAL A 229 -42.85 -22.34 61.87
C VAL A 229 -43.62 -21.49 60.86
N LYS A 230 -44.90 -21.19 61.11
CA LYS A 230 -45.71 -20.26 60.30
C LYS A 230 -45.52 -18.80 60.68
N SER A 231 -45.15 -18.52 61.94
CA SER A 231 -44.93 -17.16 62.45
C SER A 231 -43.51 -16.65 62.18
N GLU A 232 -42.52 -17.54 62.14
CA GLU A 232 -41.14 -17.21 61.78
C GLU A 232 -40.94 -17.39 60.27
N ASP A 233 -40.41 -16.37 59.59
CA ASP A 233 -39.97 -16.50 58.20
C ASP A 233 -38.74 -17.43 58.17
N PRO A 234 -38.81 -18.63 57.57
CA PRO A 234 -37.73 -19.58 57.57
C PRO A 234 -36.48 -18.97 56.90
N LEU A 235 -35.48 -18.64 57.74
CA LEU A 235 -34.16 -18.13 57.36
C LEU A 235 -33.53 -18.85 56.14
N PRO A 236 -33.62 -20.19 56.00
CA PRO A 236 -33.14 -20.89 54.81
C PRO A 236 -33.82 -20.48 53.50
N LEU A 237 -35.14 -20.32 53.50
CA LEU A 237 -35.92 -19.90 52.32
C LEU A 237 -35.60 -18.47 51.92
N ARG A 238 -35.48 -17.56 52.89
CA ARG A 238 -35.09 -16.16 52.61
C ARG A 238 -33.69 -16.09 52.00
N LYS A 239 -32.74 -16.89 52.49
CA LYS A 239 -31.39 -16.99 51.91
C LYS A 239 -31.43 -17.53 50.49
N ALA A 240 -32.22 -18.58 50.23
CA ALA A 240 -32.36 -19.16 48.90
C ALA A 240 -32.97 -18.17 47.89
N LYS A 241 -34.01 -17.41 48.30
CA LYS A 241 -34.61 -16.35 47.46
C LYS A 241 -33.62 -15.24 47.12
N ILE A 242 -32.86 -14.75 48.10
CA ILE A 242 -31.82 -13.74 47.87
C ILE A 242 -30.74 -14.28 46.92
N SER A 243 -30.34 -15.55 47.09
CA SER A 243 -29.35 -16.18 46.21
C SER A 243 -29.85 -16.35 44.78
N GLN A 244 -31.12 -16.70 44.59
CA GLN A 244 -31.75 -16.83 43.29
C GLN A 244 -31.88 -15.47 42.60
N GLU A 245 -32.29 -14.42 43.33
CA GLU A 245 -32.35 -13.06 42.80
C GLU A 245 -30.95 -12.54 42.40
N ALA A 246 -29.93 -12.79 43.25
CA ALA A 246 -28.56 -12.42 42.93
C ALA A 246 -28.03 -13.16 41.68
N ALA A 247 -28.38 -14.44 41.53
CA ALA A 247 -28.01 -15.22 40.35
C ALA A 247 -28.71 -14.70 39.08
N LEU A 248 -30.00 -14.35 39.15
CA LEU A 248 -30.74 -13.76 38.04
C LEU A 248 -30.12 -12.42 37.59
N ARG A 249 -29.80 -11.52 38.52
CA ARG A 249 -29.12 -10.25 38.20
C ARG A 249 -27.76 -10.48 37.54
N LYS A 250 -27.04 -11.54 37.93
CA LYS A 250 -25.77 -11.91 37.29
C LYS A 250 -26.00 -12.36 35.85
N VAL A 251 -26.98 -13.24 35.58
CA VAL A 251 -27.29 -13.68 34.20
C VAL A 251 -27.68 -12.51 33.31
N GLU A 252 -28.54 -11.60 33.79
CA GLU A 252 -28.95 -10.41 33.02
C GLU A 252 -27.76 -9.53 32.66
N LYS A 253 -26.83 -9.32 33.62
CA LYS A 253 -25.61 -8.56 33.38
C LYS A 253 -24.72 -9.22 32.33
N GLU A 254 -24.43 -10.52 32.47
CA GLU A 254 -23.56 -11.22 31.53
C GLU A 254 -24.19 -11.31 30.13
N ARG A 255 -25.52 -11.49 30.03
CA ARG A 255 -26.24 -11.49 28.74
C ARG A 255 -26.11 -10.15 28.03
N LYS A 256 -26.22 -9.04 28.76
CA LYS A 256 -26.01 -7.71 28.18
C LYS A 256 -24.58 -7.55 27.64
N ILE A 257 -23.59 -8.00 28.40
CA ILE A 257 -22.19 -7.99 27.95
C ILE A 257 -22.02 -8.83 26.67
N ALA A 258 -22.57 -10.05 26.63
CA ALA A 258 -22.51 -10.92 25.46
C ALA A 258 -23.23 -10.31 24.24
N GLU A 259 -24.38 -9.65 24.44
CA GLU A 259 -25.09 -8.95 23.36
C GLU A 259 -24.27 -7.79 22.79
N ASP A 260 -23.64 -6.98 23.64
CA ASP A 260 -22.77 -5.89 23.20
C ASP A 260 -21.54 -6.42 22.46
N ARG A 261 -20.91 -7.50 22.95
CA ARG A 261 -19.82 -8.21 22.25
C ARG A 261 -20.25 -8.80 20.92
N ARG A 262 -21.49 -9.27 20.82
CA ARG A 262 -22.03 -9.82 19.56
C ARG A 262 -22.15 -8.71 18.50
N LYS A 263 -22.65 -7.53 18.89
CA LYS A 263 -22.71 -6.36 18.00
C LYS A 263 -21.31 -5.94 17.53
N GLU A 264 -20.32 -5.92 18.43
CA GLU A 264 -18.93 -5.62 18.09
C GLU A 264 -18.33 -6.67 17.14
N ALA A 265 -18.57 -7.97 17.37
CA ALA A 265 -18.10 -9.06 16.53
C ALA A 265 -18.73 -9.03 15.13
N ASP A 266 -20.04 -8.80 15.04
CA ASP A 266 -20.76 -8.69 13.77
C ASP A 266 -20.25 -7.48 12.96
N ALA A 267 -20.06 -6.32 13.60
CA ALA A 267 -19.51 -5.13 12.95
C ALA A 267 -18.06 -5.34 12.45
N ALA A 268 -17.23 -6.02 13.24
CA ALA A 268 -15.86 -6.35 12.85
C ALA A 268 -15.82 -7.37 11.71
N LEU A 269 -16.74 -8.35 11.69
CA LEU A 269 -16.87 -9.32 10.60
C LEU A 269 -17.26 -8.64 9.28
N GLU A 270 -18.24 -7.73 9.30
CA GLU A 270 -18.63 -6.99 8.11
C GLU A 270 -17.50 -6.08 7.60
N SER A 271 -16.77 -5.43 8.51
CA SER A 271 -15.59 -4.63 8.16
C SER A 271 -14.48 -5.48 7.52
N ALA A 272 -14.24 -6.70 8.03
CA ALA A 272 -13.29 -7.64 7.45
C ALA A 272 -13.72 -8.15 6.07
N LYS A 273 -15.00 -8.45 5.86
CA LYS A 273 -15.54 -8.83 4.55
C LYS A 273 -15.37 -7.70 3.54
N GLN A 274 -15.71 -6.47 3.91
CA GLN A 274 -15.53 -5.30 3.04
C GLN A 274 -14.06 -5.08 2.67
N ALA A 275 -13.14 -5.22 3.64
CA ALA A 275 -11.72 -5.10 3.39
C ALA A 275 -11.19 -6.22 2.47
N THR A 276 -11.71 -7.44 2.59
CA THR A 276 -11.38 -8.56 1.70
C THR A 276 -11.81 -8.26 0.27
N VAL A 277 -13.06 -7.85 0.06
CA VAL A 277 -13.57 -7.49 -1.28
C VAL A 277 -12.78 -6.32 -1.88
N GLN A 278 -12.42 -5.31 -1.09
CA GLN A 278 -11.59 -4.19 -1.54
C GLN A 278 -10.19 -4.65 -1.96
N ALA A 279 -9.56 -5.52 -1.19
CA ALA A 279 -8.24 -6.06 -1.49
C ALA A 279 -8.25 -6.95 -2.74
N GLU A 280 -9.26 -7.80 -2.90
CA GLU A 280 -9.45 -8.62 -4.11
C GLU A 280 -9.68 -7.76 -5.35
N ALA A 281 -10.54 -6.74 -5.26
CA ALA A 281 -10.79 -5.81 -6.35
C ALA A 281 -9.50 -5.07 -6.77
N LYS A 282 -8.72 -4.59 -5.81
CA LYS A 282 -7.44 -3.91 -6.09
C LYS A 282 -6.40 -4.85 -6.68
N THR A 283 -6.31 -6.08 -6.16
CA THR A 283 -5.45 -7.13 -6.71
C THR A 283 -5.80 -7.44 -8.18
N ALA A 284 -7.10 -7.46 -8.53
CA ALA A 284 -7.55 -7.68 -9.89
C ALA A 284 -7.30 -6.47 -10.82
N GLU A 285 -7.51 -5.25 -10.31
CA GLU A 285 -7.23 -4.00 -11.02
C GLU A 285 -5.75 -3.89 -11.38
N VAL A 286 -4.85 -4.10 -10.42
CA VAL A 286 -3.41 -4.11 -10.63
C VAL A 286 -3.00 -5.19 -11.64
N ALA A 287 -3.58 -6.38 -11.57
CA ALA A 287 -3.27 -7.45 -12.52
C ALA A 287 -3.54 -7.02 -13.97
N ARG A 288 -4.67 -6.33 -14.20
CA ARG A 288 -5.03 -5.84 -15.53
C ARG A 288 -4.10 -4.72 -15.97
N ALA A 289 -3.78 -3.78 -15.09
CA ALA A 289 -2.89 -2.68 -15.39
C ALA A 289 -1.45 -3.15 -15.68
N VAL A 290 -0.95 -4.16 -14.96
CA VAL A 290 0.35 -4.79 -15.24
C VAL A 290 0.35 -5.40 -16.63
N GLN A 291 -0.70 -6.17 -16.99
CA GLN A 291 -0.79 -6.76 -18.32
C GLN A 291 -0.85 -5.69 -19.42
N GLU A 292 -1.63 -4.64 -19.23
CA GLU A 292 -1.73 -3.52 -20.19
C GLU A 292 -0.38 -2.81 -20.37
N ALA A 293 0.35 -2.57 -19.27
CA ALA A 293 1.69 -2.00 -19.33
C ALA A 293 2.70 -2.93 -20.02
N GLU A 294 2.62 -4.25 -19.80
CA GLU A 294 3.44 -5.25 -20.49
C GLU A 294 3.16 -5.26 -22.00
N ASP A 295 1.88 -5.30 -22.39
CA ASP A 295 1.45 -5.29 -23.78
C ASP A 295 1.93 -4.02 -24.50
N LYS A 296 1.81 -2.86 -23.84
CA LYS A 296 2.26 -1.57 -24.38
C LYS A 296 3.77 -1.45 -24.48
N LEU A 297 4.52 -1.97 -23.52
CA LEU A 297 5.98 -2.06 -23.64
C LEU A 297 6.41 -3.00 -24.76
N GLN A 298 5.67 -4.08 -24.99
CA GLN A 298 5.94 -4.99 -26.10
C GLN A 298 5.59 -4.35 -27.45
N GLU A 299 4.48 -3.61 -27.55
CA GLU A 299 4.12 -2.83 -28.73
C GLU A 299 5.22 -1.80 -29.07
N ALA A 300 5.66 -1.02 -28.08
CA ALA A 300 6.73 -0.04 -28.24
C ALA A 300 8.05 -0.69 -28.68
N GLN A 301 8.42 -1.84 -28.11
CA GLN A 301 9.61 -2.59 -28.52
C GLN A 301 9.50 -3.12 -29.96
N ASN A 302 8.37 -3.73 -30.31
CA ASN A 302 8.16 -4.28 -31.64
C ASN A 302 8.24 -3.18 -32.69
N PHE A 303 7.59 -2.04 -32.44
CA PHE A 303 7.66 -0.88 -33.32
C PHE A 303 9.08 -0.35 -33.45
N LEU A 304 9.81 -0.21 -32.35
CA LEU A 304 11.19 0.27 -32.38
C LEU A 304 12.14 -0.66 -33.17
N GLU A 305 11.98 -1.97 -33.03
CA GLU A 305 12.74 -2.95 -33.82
C GLU A 305 12.40 -2.87 -35.32
N GLU A 306 11.15 -2.60 -35.69
CA GLU A 306 10.78 -2.35 -37.10
C GLU A 306 11.38 -1.04 -37.63
N VAL A 307 11.36 0.04 -36.84
CA VAL A 307 12.02 1.31 -37.21
C VAL A 307 13.52 1.11 -37.42
N LYS A 308 14.16 0.33 -36.55
CA LYS A 308 15.58 -0.03 -36.67
C LYS A 308 15.90 -0.84 -37.93
N LYS A 309 15.02 -1.76 -38.33
CA LYS A 309 15.18 -2.57 -39.56
C LYS A 309 15.01 -1.75 -40.83
N LYS A 310 14.07 -0.78 -40.84
CA LYS A 310 13.84 0.11 -41.99
C LYS A 310 15.08 0.96 -42.33
N GLY A 311 15.97 1.17 -41.37
CA GLY A 311 17.12 2.05 -41.51
C GLY A 311 16.71 3.53 -41.37
N GLY A 312 17.71 4.40 -41.47
CA GLY A 312 17.60 5.83 -41.19
C GLY A 312 18.73 6.28 -40.28
N VAL A 313 19.15 7.55 -40.37
CA VAL A 313 20.35 8.04 -39.65
C VAL A 313 20.10 8.42 -38.17
N ALA A 314 18.86 8.36 -37.65
CA ALA A 314 18.52 8.65 -36.25
C ALA A 314 18.89 7.53 -35.24
N HIS A 315 20.09 6.94 -35.39
CA HIS A 315 20.53 5.79 -34.59
C HIS A 315 20.63 6.12 -33.09
N GLY A 316 20.99 7.36 -32.74
CA GLY A 316 21.08 7.83 -31.37
C GLY A 316 19.73 7.82 -30.66
N SER A 317 18.70 8.38 -31.30
CA SER A 317 17.33 8.37 -30.79
C SER A 317 16.80 6.94 -30.65
N ILE A 318 17.05 6.07 -31.64
CA ILE A 318 16.62 4.66 -31.59
C ILE A 318 17.30 3.93 -30.42
N TRP A 319 18.61 4.09 -30.25
CA TRP A 319 19.34 3.49 -29.14
C TRP A 319 18.87 4.01 -27.79
N TRP A 320 18.61 5.31 -27.68
CA TRP A 320 18.11 5.93 -26.45
C TRP A 320 16.77 5.33 -26.02
N MET A 321 15.82 5.22 -26.96
CA MET A 321 14.51 4.61 -26.70
C MET A 321 14.64 3.13 -26.33
N GLN A 322 15.56 2.40 -26.94
CA GLN A 322 15.81 1.00 -26.58
C GLN A 322 16.32 0.90 -25.15
N ARG A 323 17.24 1.78 -24.75
CA ARG A 323 17.77 1.81 -23.39
C ARG A 323 16.68 2.15 -22.37
N GLU A 324 15.81 3.11 -22.68
CA GLU A 324 14.64 3.46 -21.86
C GLU A 324 13.66 2.28 -21.70
N LEU A 325 13.40 1.53 -22.78
CA LEU A 325 12.58 0.31 -22.73
C LEU A 325 13.22 -0.76 -21.85
N ASP A 326 14.53 -0.98 -21.96
CA ASP A 326 15.24 -1.97 -21.16
C ASP A 326 15.20 -1.62 -19.67
N GLU A 327 15.30 -0.33 -19.32
CA GLU A 327 15.13 0.13 -17.94
C GLU A 327 13.68 -0.03 -17.46
N ALA A 328 12.69 0.37 -18.27
CA ALA A 328 11.29 0.21 -17.94
C ALA A 328 10.95 -1.27 -17.66
N LYS A 329 11.44 -2.20 -18.49
CA LYS A 329 11.27 -3.65 -18.29
C LYS A 329 12.00 -4.18 -17.06
N LYS A 330 13.20 -3.68 -16.79
CA LYS A 330 13.99 -4.09 -15.62
C LYS A 330 13.31 -3.72 -14.31
N TYR A 331 12.71 -2.53 -14.25
CA TYR A 331 12.06 -2.01 -13.05
C TYR A 331 10.53 -2.19 -13.06
N MET A 332 10.00 -2.90 -14.06
CA MET A 332 8.59 -3.25 -14.11
C MET A 332 8.24 -4.12 -12.91
N PRO A 333 7.15 -3.80 -12.19
CA PRO A 333 6.68 -4.65 -11.12
C PRO A 333 6.23 -6.01 -11.65
N LYS A 334 7.05 -7.04 -11.43
CA LYS A 334 6.67 -8.41 -11.77
C LYS A 334 5.75 -8.94 -10.69
N ARG A 335 4.57 -9.44 -11.10
CA ARG A 335 3.71 -10.20 -10.19
C ARG A 335 4.50 -11.45 -9.76
N LYS A 336 4.71 -11.63 -8.45
CA LYS A 336 5.11 -12.95 -7.96
C LYS A 336 3.93 -13.88 -8.25
N GLN A 337 4.16 -14.88 -9.09
CA GLN A 337 3.23 -15.98 -9.31
C GLN A 337 2.96 -16.72 -7.99
#